data_AF-X1Q0L2-F1
#
_entry.id   AF-X1Q0L2-F1
#
_cell.length_a   1.000
_cell.length_b   1.000
_cell.length_c   1.000
_cell.angle_alpha   90.00
_cell.angle_beta   90.00
_cell.angle_gamma   90.00
#
_symmetry.space_group_name_H-M   'P 1'
#
loop_
_entity.id
_entity.type
_entity.pdbx_description
1 polymer ?
#
loop_
_entity_poly.entity_id
_entity_poly.type
_entity_poly.pdbx_seq_one_letter_code
_entity_poly.pdbx_strand_id
1 'polypeptide(L)' 'MQEAGAQLLLLEAVTPEVGKFITEDLEIPVYGIGAGLYCDGQLLIVHDMLGIWEAFKPKFVKRYAHMAEERLKVVPFN' A
#
# COMPACT_ATOMS: atom_id res chain seq x y z
N MET A 1 -2.16 12.52 17.42
CA MET A 1 -1.43 11.24 17.41
C MET A 1 0.05 11.45 17.71
N GLN A 2 0.75 12.32 16.97
CA GLN A 2 2.14 12.70 17.26
C GLN A 2 2.34 13.16 18.72
N GLU A 3 1.54 14.13 19.18
CA GLU A 3 1.61 14.62 20.58
C GLU A 3 1.34 13.53 21.63
N ALA A 4 0.61 12.48 21.26
CA ALA A 4 0.35 11.33 22.11
C ALA A 4 1.49 10.29 22.10
N GLY A 5 2.58 10.56 21.37
CA GLY A 5 3.79 9.72 21.32
C GLY A 5 3.84 8.73 20.16
N ALA A 6 2.95 8.83 19.16
CA ALA A 6 3.10 8.04 17.94
C ALA A 6 4.40 8.42 17.22
N GLN A 7 5.15 7.44 16.74
CA GLN A 7 6.45 7.66 16.08
C GLN A 7 6.37 7.56 14.55
N LEU A 8 5.20 7.21 14.01
CA LEU A 8 4.89 7.09 12.59
C LEU A 8 3.37 7.17 12.41
N LEU A 9 2.92 7.67 11.27
CA LEU A 9 1.50 7.67 10.89
C LEU A 9 1.28 6.92 9.58
N LEU A 10 0.22 6.11 9.51
CA LEU A 10 -0.27 5.50 8.28
C LEU A 10 -1.48 6.27 7.76
N LEU A 11 -1.45 6.66 6.48
CA LEU A 11 -2.60 7.18 5.75
C LEU A 11 -3.07 6.18 4.70
N GLU A 12 -4.36 5.83 4.74
CA GLU A 12 -4.98 4.89 3.82
C GLU A 12 -6.17 5.52 3.10
N ALA A 13 -6.22 5.35 1.77
CA ALA A 13 -7.33 5.77 0.92
C ALA A 13 -7.68 7.27 1.05
N VAL A 14 -6.66 8.11 1.08
CA VAL A 14 -6.76 9.57 1.17
C VAL A 14 -6.38 10.20 -0.17
N THR A 15 -6.92 11.37 -0.52
CA THR A 15 -6.51 12.04 -1.77
C THR A 15 -5.04 12.52 -1.68
N PRO A 16 -4.32 12.61 -2.81
CA PRO A 16 -2.91 13.04 -2.80
C PRO A 16 -2.68 14.42 -2.16
N GLU A 17 -3.63 15.34 -2.30
CA GLU A 17 -3.54 16.70 -1.72
C GLU A 17 -3.57 16.68 -0.20
N VAL A 18 -4.47 15.85 0.38
CA VAL A 18 -4.57 15.69 1.84
C VAL A 18 -3.39 14.89 2.36
N GLY A 19 -2.94 13.84 1.65
CA GLY A 19 -1.74 13.10 2.00
C GLY A 19 -0.50 13.98 2.06
N LYS A 20 -0.34 14.88 1.07
CA LYS A 20 0.73 15.88 1.05
C LYS A 20 0.64 16.84 2.24
N PHE A 21 -0.54 17.42 2.46
CA PHE A 21 -0.75 18.37 3.55
C PHE A 21 -0.37 17.77 4.91
N ILE A 22 -0.84 16.55 5.22
CA ILE A 22 -0.54 15.88 6.48
C ILE A 22 0.96 15.54 6.60
N THR A 23 1.60 15.14 5.50
CA THR A 23 3.04 14.82 5.51
C THR A 23 3.90 16.07 5.76
N GLU A 24 3.51 17.22 5.21
CA GLU A 24 4.22 18.49 5.43
C GLU A 24 3.98 19.10 6.82
N ASP A 25 2.87 18.75 7.50
CA ASP A 25 2.47 19.26 8.81
C ASP A 25 3.08 18.49 10.00
N LEU A 26 3.39 17.20 9.81
CA LEU A 26 3.89 16.33 10.89
C LEU A 26 5.42 16.24 10.90
N GLU A 27 5.98 16.08 12.10
CA GLU A 27 7.42 15.83 12.30
C GLU A 27 7.77 14.33 12.25
N ILE A 28 6.77 13.47 12.49
CA ILE A 28 6.93 12.01 12.40
C ILE A 28 6.72 11.52 10.97
N PRO A 29 7.41 10.44 10.55
CA PRO A 29 7.24 9.87 9.22
C PRO A 29 5.79 9.50 8.93
N VAL A 30 5.33 9.83 7.72
CA VAL A 30 4.01 9.47 7.20
C VAL A 30 4.17 8.44 6.08
N TYR A 31 3.51 7.29 6.23
CA TYR A 31 3.48 6.23 5.22
C TYR A 31 2.10 6.14 4.59
N GLY A 32 2.05 6.06 3.26
CA GLY A 32 0.81 6.03 2.49
C GLY A 32 0.50 4.68 1.86
N ILE A 33 -0.78 4.28 1.86
CA ILE A 33 -1.32 3.25 0.96
C ILE A 33 -2.55 3.82 0.24
N GLY A 34 -2.39 4.09 -1.06
CA GLY A 34 -3.40 4.83 -1.81
C GLY A 34 -3.60 6.27 -1.31
N ALA A 35 -2.55 6.90 -0.77
CA ALA A 35 -2.55 8.28 -0.27
C ALA A 35 -1.77 9.28 -1.16
N GLY A 36 -1.42 8.87 -2.39
CA GLY A 36 -0.56 9.64 -3.29
C GLY A 36 0.94 9.47 -2.99
N LEU A 37 1.76 10.13 -3.81
CA LEU A 37 3.23 9.95 -3.81
C LEU A 37 3.98 10.84 -2.80
N TYR A 38 3.26 11.71 -2.08
CA TYR A 38 3.87 12.76 -1.27
C TYR A 38 4.15 12.35 0.18
N CYS A 39 3.67 11.18 0.63
CA CYS A 39 4.05 10.62 1.92
C CYS A 39 5.53 10.18 1.91
N ASP A 40 6.21 10.24 3.05
CA ASP A 40 7.63 9.88 3.22
C ASP A 40 7.95 8.44 2.80
N GLY A 41 6.96 7.56 2.94
CA GLY A 41 7.05 6.17 2.53
C GLY A 41 5.75 5.66 1.94
N GLN A 42 5.82 4.48 1.32
CA GLN A 42 4.69 3.82 0.70
C GLN A 42 4.55 2.39 1.23
N LEU A 43 3.31 1.96 1.45
CA LEU A 43 2.96 0.60 1.83
C LEU A 43 2.11 -0.06 0.75
N LEU A 44 2.32 -1.36 0.58
CA LEU A 44 1.51 -2.22 -0.26
C LEU A 44 1.28 -3.55 0.46
N ILE A 45 0.10 -4.14 0.27
CA ILE A 45 -0.16 -5.49 0.74
C ILE A 45 0.59 -6.47 -0.17
N VAL A 46 1.44 -7.31 0.41
CA VAL A 46 2.30 -8.26 -0.32
C VAL A 46 1.50 -9.13 -1.29
N HIS A 47 0.33 -9.62 -0.87
CA HIS A 47 -0.53 -10.46 -1.71
C HIS A 47 -1.04 -9.75 -2.96
N ASP A 48 -1.42 -8.47 -2.83
CA ASP A 48 -1.88 -7.67 -3.95
C ASP A 48 -0.73 -7.33 -4.88
N MET A 49 0.42 -6.95 -4.30
CA MET A 49 1.65 -6.65 -5.03
C MET A 49 2.16 -7.84 -5.84
N LEU A 50 2.08 -9.05 -5.29
CA LEU A 50 2.53 -10.28 -5.94
C LEU A 50 1.47 -10.95 -6.83
N GLY A 51 0.25 -10.41 -6.87
CA GLY A 51 -0.82 -10.96 -7.69
C GLY A 51 -1.22 -12.39 -7.28
N ILE A 52 -1.29 -12.65 -5.98
CA ILE A 52 -1.70 -13.97 -5.43
C ILE A 52 -3.20 -14.22 -5.67
N TRP A 53 -4.00 -13.16 -5.64
CA TRP A 53 -5.45 -13.20 -5.87
C TRP A 53 -5.82 -12.42 -7.14
N GLU A 54 -6.53 -13.07 -8.07
CA GLU A 54 -6.89 -12.45 -9.35
C GLU A 54 -8.25 -11.76 -9.33
N ALA A 55 -9.18 -12.23 -8.48
CA ALA A 55 -10.56 -11.77 -8.46
C ALA A 55 -10.72 -10.29 -8.06
N PHE A 56 -9.77 -9.73 -7.33
CA PHE A 56 -9.76 -8.33 -6.92
C PHE A 56 -8.41 -7.68 -7.20
N LYS A 57 -8.44 -6.47 -7.77
CA LYS A 57 -7.25 -5.65 -8.03
C LYS A 57 -7.51 -4.24 -7.49
N PRO A 58 -6.92 -3.86 -6.34
CA PRO A 58 -7.03 -2.50 -5.86
C PRO A 58 -6.40 -1.53 -6.87
N LYS A 59 -7.05 -0.39 -7.12
CA LYS A 59 -6.65 0.56 -8.17
C LYS A 59 -5.27 1.17 -7.95
N PHE A 60 -4.85 1.31 -6.69
CA PHE A 60 -3.58 1.91 -6.29
C PHE A 60 -2.40 0.93 -6.28
N VAL A 61 -2.64 -0.37 -6.49
CA VAL A 61 -1.57 -1.38 -6.43
C VAL A 61 -0.93 -1.58 -7.80
N LYS A 62 0.39 -1.42 -7.85
CA LYS A 62 1.22 -1.96 -8.92
C LYS A 62 1.51 -3.43 -8.62
N ARG A 63 1.18 -4.32 -9.57
CA ARG A 63 1.58 -5.73 -9.51
C ARG A 63 3.01 -5.89 -10.01
N TYR A 64 3.81 -6.64 -9.28
CA TYR A 64 5.20 -6.96 -9.58
C TYR A 64 5.39 -8.43 -9.95
N ALA A 65 4.39 -9.27 -9.69
CA ALA A 65 4.37 -10.68 -10.07
C ALA A 65 2.93 -11.15 -10.38
N HIS A 66 2.83 -12.36 -10.96
CA HIS A 66 1.60 -13.08 -11.25
C HIS A 66 1.60 -14.43 -10.52
N MET A 67 1.67 -14.38 -9.18
CA MET A 67 1.88 -15.60 -8.38
C MET A 67 0.72 -16.61 -8.44
N ALA A 68 -0.50 -16.16 -8.77
CA ALA A 68 -1.63 -17.06 -9.01
C ALA A 68 -1.34 -18.05 -10.16
N GLU A 69 -0.79 -17.56 -11.28
CA GLU A 69 -0.41 -18.38 -12.44
C GLU A 69 0.73 -19.34 -12.08
N GLU A 70 1.74 -18.88 -11.34
CA GLU A 70 2.86 -19.72 -10.90
C GLU A 70 2.41 -20.86 -9.98
N ARG A 71 1.43 -20.61 -9.09
CA ARG A 71 0.88 -21.63 -8.20
C ARG A 71 0.25 -22.80 -8.97
N LEU A 72 -0.49 -22.51 -10.05
CA LEU A 72 -1.16 -23.53 -10.86
C LEU A 72 -0.18 -24.49 -11.56
N LYS A 73 1.05 -24.04 -11.84
CA LYS A 73 2.11 -24.88 -12.43
C LYS A 73 2.66 -25.91 -11.43
N VAL A 74 2.66 -25.58 -10.13
CA VAL A 74 3.27 -26.41 -9.08
C VAL A 74 2.30 -27.44 -8.51
N VAL A 75 1.03 -27.05 -8.33
CA VAL A 75 -0.03 -27.97 -7.88
C VAL A 75 -1.22 -27.83 -8.83
N PRO A 76 -1.25 -28.61 -9.93
CA PRO A 76 -2.41 -28.63 -10.81
C PRO A 76 -3.60 -29.21 -10.03
N PHE A 77 -4.66 -28.41 -9.88
CA PHE A 77 -5.94 -28.89 -9.38
C PHE A 77 -6.60 -29.67 -10.52
N ASN A 78 -6.48 -31.01 -10.48
CA ASN A 78 -7.31 -31.93 -11.26
C ASN A 78 -8.66 -32.14 -10.59
#